data_AF-A0A2P6PFG5-F1
#
_entry.id   AF-A0A2P6PFG5-F1
#
_cell.length_a   1.000
_cell.length_b   1.000
_cell.length_c   1.000
_cell.angle_alpha   90.00
_cell.angle_beta   90.00
_cell.angle_gamma   90.00
#
_symmetry.space_group_name_H-M   'P 1'
#
loop_
_entity.id
_entity.type
_entity.pdbx_description
1 polymer ?
#
loop_
_entity_poly.entity_id
_entity_poly.type
_entity_poly.pdbx_seq_one_letter_code
_entity_poly.pdbx_strand_id
1 'polypeptide(L)'
;MLDSVMAVMEKMIMFKDHVRDVKLTLECLKPVIHEIAEYNKVLNQPMEELQDLKAKLEEGEDLVRKCSKVGPWSFCKRYRYTNQLDQLDISLHSLLHVLELQKTRDLRETLVTVRNIENVVRRIEGNISAMQISQSVTD
;
A
#
# COMPACT_ATOMS: atom_id res chain seq x y z
N MET A 1 22.68 -31.39 -9.95
CA MET A 1 23.82 -30.45 -10.07
C MET A 1 23.65 -29.52 -11.28
N LEU A 2 23.31 -30.05 -12.46
CA LEU A 2 22.91 -29.26 -13.64
C LEU A 2 21.73 -28.31 -13.36
N ASP A 3 20.69 -28.77 -12.67
CA ASP A 3 19.51 -27.93 -12.37
C ASP A 3 19.85 -26.69 -11.53
N SER A 4 20.78 -26.84 -10.58
CA SER A 4 21.27 -25.71 -9.78
C SER A 4 22.09 -24.71 -10.59
N VAL A 5 22.80 -25.18 -11.63
CA VAL A 5 23.55 -24.30 -12.53
C VAL A 5 22.60 -23.58 -13.49
N MET A 6 21.58 -24.27 -14.00
CA MET A 6 20.55 -23.67 -14.86
C MET A 6 19.76 -22.58 -14.13
N ALA A 7 19.32 -22.84 -12.89
CA ALA A 7 18.61 -21.85 -12.08
C ALA A 7 19.44 -20.57 -11.84
N VAL A 8 20.75 -20.70 -11.63
CA VAL A 8 21.64 -19.54 -11.47
C VAL A 8 21.78 -18.77 -12.79
N MET A 9 21.88 -19.47 -13.93
CA MET A 9 21.95 -18.84 -15.26
C MET A 9 20.66 -18.11 -15.62
N GLU A 10 19.48 -18.71 -15.36
CA GLU A 10 18.18 -18.06 -15.55
C GLU A 10 18.08 -16.76 -14.76
N LYS A 11 18.43 -16.80 -13.47
CA LYS A 11 18.43 -15.63 -12.59
C LYS A 11 19.36 -14.51 -13.08
N MET A 12 20.44 -14.86 -13.77
CA MET A 12 21.39 -13.90 -14.37
C MET A 12 20.90 -13.31 -15.69
N ILE A 13 20.17 -14.08 -16.51
CA ILE A 13 19.54 -13.61 -17.75
C ILE A 13 18.42 -12.64 -17.40
N MET A 14 17.57 -13.02 -16.45
CA MET A 14 16.43 -12.24 -15.99
C MET A 14 16.80 -11.00 -15.17
N PHE A 15 18.07 -10.83 -14.78
CA PHE A 15 18.49 -9.70 -13.94
C PHE A 15 18.05 -8.34 -14.49
N LYS A 16 18.18 -8.12 -15.80
CA LYS A 16 17.78 -6.85 -16.43
C LYS A 16 16.26 -6.65 -16.40
N ASP A 17 15.52 -7.71 -16.66
CA ASP A 17 14.06 -7.68 -16.64
C ASP A 17 13.57 -7.38 -15.22
N HIS A 18 14.12 -8.08 -14.23
CA HIS A 18 13.78 -7.88 -12.83
C HIS A 18 14.10 -6.45 -12.33
N VAL A 19 15.24 -5.88 -12.73
CA VAL A 19 15.57 -4.47 -12.43
C VAL A 19 14.55 -3.51 -13.05
N ARG A 20 14.12 -3.76 -14.30
CA ARG A 20 13.11 -2.95 -14.98
C ARG A 20 11.76 -3.05 -14.27
N ASP A 21 11.34 -4.26 -13.92
CA ASP A 21 10.04 -4.50 -13.31
C ASP A 21 9.97 -3.82 -11.93
N VAL A 22 11.02 -3.96 -11.11
CA VAL A 22 11.13 -3.23 -9.83
C VAL A 22 11.10 -1.71 -10.05
N LYS A 23 11.82 -1.18 -11.06
CA LYS A 23 11.78 0.26 -11.37
C LYS A 23 10.36 0.74 -11.67
N LEU A 24 9.61 0.00 -12.49
CA LEU A 24 8.22 0.33 -12.82
C LEU A 24 7.33 0.30 -11.58
N THR A 25 7.47 -0.72 -10.73
CA THR A 25 6.73 -0.81 -9.46
C THR A 25 7.00 0.41 -8.58
N LEU A 26 8.26 0.82 -8.42
CA LEU A 26 8.62 2.00 -7.63
C LEU A 26 8.03 3.29 -8.21
N GLU A 27 8.09 3.47 -9.54
CA GLU A 27 7.54 4.62 -10.25
C GLU A 27 6.01 4.71 -10.12
N CYS A 28 5.31 3.56 -10.13
CA CYS A 28 3.86 3.49 -9.92
C CYS A 28 3.45 3.75 -8.47
N LEU A 29 4.17 3.18 -7.50
CA LEU A 29 3.80 3.28 -6.08
C LEU A 29 4.04 4.67 -5.50
N LYS A 30 5.13 5.33 -5.87
CA LYS A 30 5.50 6.65 -5.32
C LYS A 30 4.39 7.70 -5.33
N PRO A 31 3.74 8.03 -6.47
CA PRO A 31 2.68 9.04 -6.48
C PRO A 31 1.48 8.62 -5.63
N VAL A 32 1.10 7.35 -5.65
CA VAL A 32 -0.02 6.82 -4.86
C VAL A 32 0.24 6.94 -3.36
N ILE A 33 1.45 6.58 -2.91
CA ILE A 33 1.86 6.68 -1.51
C ILE A 33 1.96 8.14 -1.05
N HIS A 34 2.32 9.06 -1.95
CA HIS A 34 2.27 10.49 -1.64
C HIS A 34 0.82 10.96 -1.43
N GLU A 35 -0.10 10.57 -2.32
CA GLU A 35 -1.51 10.95 -2.23
C GLU A 35 -2.15 10.43 -0.92
N ILE A 36 -1.93 9.17 -0.57
CA ILE A 36 -2.39 8.58 0.69
C ILE A 36 -1.85 9.35 1.90
N ALA A 37 -0.59 9.80 1.85
CA ALA A 37 -0.01 10.57 2.95
C ALA A 37 -0.75 11.90 3.17
N GLU A 38 -1.17 12.57 2.10
CA GLU A 38 -1.92 13.82 2.21
C GLU A 38 -3.32 13.59 2.76
N TYR A 39 -3.99 12.50 2.37
CA TYR A 39 -5.28 12.12 2.96
C TYR A 39 -5.15 11.79 4.46
N ASN A 40 -4.16 10.99 4.85
CA ASN A 40 -3.97 10.61 6.26
C ASN A 40 -3.71 11.83 7.14
N LYS A 41 -3.00 12.86 6.64
CA LYS A 41 -2.82 14.13 7.36
C LYS A 41 -4.16 14.83 7.62
N VAL A 42 -5.01 14.94 6.60
CA VAL A 42 -6.33 15.58 6.72
C VAL A 42 -7.24 14.80 7.67
N LEU A 43 -7.15 13.47 7.65
CA LEU A 43 -7.96 12.58 8.49
C LEU A 43 -7.36 12.32 9.88
N ASN A 44 -6.18 12.88 10.20
CA ASN A 44 -5.43 12.60 11.43
C ASN A 44 -5.18 11.09 11.66
N GLN A 45 -4.92 10.34 10.60
CA GLN A 45 -4.66 8.90 10.65
C GLN A 45 -3.18 8.58 10.88
N PRO A 46 -2.85 7.37 11.36
CA PRO A 46 -1.46 6.94 11.53
C PRO A 46 -0.63 7.02 10.24
N MET A 47 0.65 7.37 10.38
CA MET A 47 1.60 7.49 9.27
C MET A 47 2.77 6.51 9.34
N GLU A 48 2.90 5.71 10.40
CA GLU A 48 4.08 4.86 10.66
C GLU A 48 4.32 3.84 9.52
N GLU A 49 3.32 3.03 9.18
CA GLU A 49 3.42 2.04 8.09
C GLU A 49 3.70 2.71 6.73
N LEU A 50 3.20 3.94 6.54
CA LEU A 50 3.44 4.72 5.33
C LEU A 50 4.87 5.28 5.29
N GLN A 51 5.46 5.60 6.45
CA GLN A 51 6.86 6.00 6.56
C GLN A 51 7.78 4.82 6.26
N ASP A 52 7.48 3.64 6.80
CA ASP A 52 8.23 2.41 6.51
C ASP A 52 8.19 2.09 5.02
N LEU A 53 7.01 2.20 4.39
CA LEU A 53 6.87 2.00 2.95
C LEU A 53 7.65 3.03 2.15
N LYS A 54 7.62 4.32 2.53
CA LYS A 54 8.42 5.36 1.87
C LYS A 54 9.92 5.08 1.95
N ALA A 55 10.42 4.73 3.14
CA ALA A 55 11.82 4.37 3.33
C ALA A 55 12.21 3.16 2.46
N LYS A 56 11.32 2.15 2.36
CA LYS A 56 11.55 0.98 1.52
C LYS A 56 11.54 1.30 0.03
N LEU A 57 10.70 2.23 -0.42
CA LEU A 57 10.71 2.73 -1.81
C LEU A 57 12.04 3.45 -2.13
N GLU A 58 12.55 4.26 -1.21
CA GLU A 58 13.85 4.95 -1.35
C GLU A 58 15.03 3.96 -1.42
N GLU A 59 15.01 2.92 -0.57
CA GLU A 59 15.98 1.81 -0.64
C GLU A 59 15.92 1.13 -2.02
N GLY A 60 14.72 0.90 -2.54
CA GLY A 60 14.51 0.32 -3.86
C GLY A 60 15.11 1.16 -4.99
N GLU A 61 14.98 2.48 -4.93
CA GLU A 61 15.57 3.36 -5.94
C GLU A 61 17.10 3.35 -5.90
N ASP A 62 17.69 3.36 -4.71
CA ASP A 62 19.14 3.21 -4.57
C ASP A 62 19.61 1.86 -5.10
N LEU A 63 18.84 0.79 -4.84
CA LEU A 63 19.13 -0.54 -5.35
C LEU A 63 19.09 -0.58 -6.88
N VAL A 64 18.04 -0.06 -7.51
CA VAL A 64 17.92 0.05 -8.98
C VAL A 64 19.08 0.86 -9.57
N ARG A 65 19.46 1.98 -8.93
CA ARG A 65 20.62 2.79 -9.33
C ARG A 65 21.95 2.05 -9.19
N LYS A 66 22.11 1.18 -8.19
CA LYS A 66 23.29 0.32 -8.04
C LYS A 66 23.31 -0.75 -9.13
N CYS A 67 22.15 -1.33 -9.45
CA CYS A 67 21.98 -2.34 -10.49
C CYS A 67 22.33 -1.81 -11.89
N SER A 68 22.01 -0.56 -12.21
CA SER A 68 22.32 0.04 -13.53
C SER A 68 23.82 0.15 -13.82
N LYS A 69 24.66 0.14 -12.77
CA LYS A 69 26.13 0.19 -12.87
C LYS A 69 26.77 -1.19 -13.00
N VAL A 70 25.98 -2.26 -13.01
CA VAL A 70 26.49 -3.64 -13.07
C VAL A 70 26.87 -3.99 -14.51
N GLY A 71 28.15 -4.32 -14.72
CA GLY A 71 28.66 -4.69 -16.04
C GLY A 71 28.09 -6.02 -16.57
N PRO A 72 28.17 -6.26 -17.89
CA PRO A 72 27.68 -7.47 -18.53
C PRO A 72 28.21 -8.78 -17.93
N TRP A 73 29.47 -8.78 -17.52
CA TRP A 73 30.22 -9.95 -17.04
C TRP A 73 30.29 -10.06 -15.51
N SER A 74 29.59 -9.19 -14.78
CA SER A 74 29.65 -9.14 -13.31
C SER A 74 28.69 -10.14 -12.65
N PHE A 75 28.87 -11.43 -12.91
CA PHE A 75 27.98 -12.52 -12.49
C PHE A 75 27.69 -12.54 -10.99
N CYS A 76 28.73 -12.47 -10.13
CA CYS A 76 28.54 -12.47 -8.68
C CYS A 76 27.75 -11.25 -8.19
N LYS A 77 27.96 -10.07 -8.81
CA LYS A 77 27.19 -8.87 -8.48
C LYS A 77 25.73 -9.02 -8.89
N ARG A 78 25.46 -9.54 -10.09
CA ARG A 78 24.09 -9.79 -10.58
C ARG A 78 23.34 -10.71 -9.63
N TYR A 79 23.91 -11.86 -9.30
CA TYR A 79 23.29 -12.80 -8.36
C TYR A 79 22.95 -12.13 -7.01
N ARG A 80 23.91 -11.40 -6.43
CA ARG A 80 23.70 -10.68 -5.17
C ARG A 80 22.58 -9.64 -5.29
N TYR A 81 22.58 -8.85 -6.36
CA TYR A 81 21.56 -7.82 -6.56
C TYR A 81 20.18 -8.41 -6.86
N THR A 82 20.09 -9.52 -7.60
CA THR A 82 18.80 -10.19 -7.78
C THR A 82 18.22 -10.64 -6.43
N ASN A 83 19.04 -11.24 -5.54
CA ASN A 83 18.55 -11.59 -4.21
C ASN A 83 18.10 -10.37 -3.39
N GLN A 84 18.77 -9.22 -3.53
CA GLN A 84 18.35 -7.99 -2.86
C GLN A 84 17.04 -7.44 -3.44
N LEU A 85 16.84 -7.55 -4.75
CA LEU A 85 15.59 -7.14 -5.41
C LEU A 85 14.43 -8.06 -5.00
N ASP A 86 14.66 -9.37 -4.89
CA ASP A 86 13.66 -10.32 -4.37
C ASP A 86 13.25 -9.97 -2.92
N GLN A 87 14.24 -9.64 -2.07
CA GLN A 87 13.97 -9.24 -0.68
C GLN A 87 13.22 -7.90 -0.59
N LEU A 88 13.53 -6.97 -1.48
CA LEU A 88 12.80 -5.71 -1.61
C LEU A 88 11.33 -5.98 -1.98
N ASP A 89 11.09 -6.82 -2.98
CA ASP A 89 9.73 -7.18 -3.44
C ASP A 89 8.89 -7.81 -2.31
N ILE A 90 9.47 -8.77 -1.58
CA ILE A 90 8.83 -9.39 -0.40
C ILE A 90 8.48 -8.32 0.65
N SER A 91 9.40 -7.41 0.93
CA SER A 91 9.19 -6.36 1.93
C SER A 91 8.10 -5.37 1.50
N LEU A 92 8.11 -4.96 0.23
CA LEU A 92 7.09 -4.07 -0.33
C LEU A 92 5.71 -4.72 -0.29
N HIS A 93 5.61 -5.99 -0.71
CA HIS A 93 4.36 -6.74 -0.65
C HIS A 93 3.84 -6.85 0.80
N SER A 94 4.72 -7.14 1.76
CA SER A 94 4.33 -7.20 3.17
C SER A 94 3.77 -5.87 3.66
N LEU A 95 4.44 -4.75 3.38
CA LEU A 95 3.99 -3.42 3.81
C LEU A 95 2.67 -3.02 3.12
N LEU A 96 2.53 -3.27 1.83
CA LEU A 96 1.29 -3.04 1.09
C LEU A 96 0.13 -3.87 1.66
N HIS A 97 0.39 -5.12 2.05
CA HIS A 97 -0.64 -5.96 2.67
C HIS A 97 -1.11 -5.41 4.03
N VAL A 98 -0.20 -4.87 4.86
CA VAL A 98 -0.60 -4.21 6.10
C VAL A 98 -1.48 -3.00 5.82
N LEU A 99 -1.13 -2.16 4.83
CA LEU A 99 -1.96 -1.03 4.40
C LEU A 99 -3.35 -1.47 3.90
N GLU A 100 -3.45 -2.60 3.20
CA GLU A 100 -4.75 -3.16 2.78
C GLU A 100 -5.61 -3.61 3.97
N LEU A 101 -4.99 -4.19 5.00
CA LEU A 101 -5.68 -4.55 6.24
C LEU A 101 -6.17 -3.30 6.99
N GLN A 102 -5.35 -2.24 7.04
CA GLN A 102 -5.76 -0.95 7.60
C GLN A 102 -6.96 -0.38 6.84
N LYS A 103 -6.90 -0.34 5.51
CA LYS A 103 -8.02 0.10 4.66
C LYS A 103 -9.30 -0.67 4.98
N THR A 104 -9.20 -1.98 5.19
CA THR A 104 -10.35 -2.83 5.54
C THR A 104 -10.92 -2.48 6.90
N ARG A 105 -10.07 -2.21 7.90
CA ARG A 105 -10.48 -1.74 9.23
C ARG A 105 -11.19 -0.39 9.13
N ASP A 106 -10.58 0.57 8.45
CA ASP A 106 -11.10 1.94 8.33
C ASP A 106 -12.45 1.97 7.59
N LEU A 107 -12.63 1.13 6.58
CA LEU A 107 -13.91 0.94 5.90
C LEU A 107 -14.99 0.40 6.85
N ARG A 108 -14.63 -0.56 7.72
CA ARG A 108 -15.56 -1.10 8.72
C ARG A 108 -15.95 -0.06 9.76
N GLU A 109 -14.99 0.71 10.25
CA GLU A 109 -15.24 1.81 11.19
C GLU A 109 -16.16 2.88 10.57
N THR A 110 -15.91 3.22 9.31
CA THR A 110 -16.79 4.11 8.53
C THR A 110 -18.21 3.56 8.45
N LEU A 111 -18.39 2.27 8.14
CA LEU A 111 -19.70 1.63 8.07
C LEU A 111 -20.44 1.66 9.43
N VAL A 112 -19.72 1.41 10.53
CA VAL A 112 -20.29 1.51 11.89
C VAL A 112 -20.76 2.94 12.16
N THR A 113 -19.94 3.93 11.81
CA THR A 113 -20.26 5.36 11.98
C THR A 113 -21.50 5.74 11.17
N VAL A 114 -21.59 5.31 9.91
CA VAL A 114 -22.75 5.54 9.04
C VAL A 114 -24.03 4.92 9.62
N ARG A 115 -23.97 3.68 10.14
CA ARG A 115 -25.13 3.05 10.80
C ARG A 115 -25.56 3.80 12.05
N ASN A 116 -24.61 4.33 12.83
CA ASN A 116 -24.94 5.15 13.99
C ASN A 116 -25.63 6.45 13.58
N ILE A 117 -25.15 7.11 12.52
CA ILE A 117 -25.80 8.30 11.93
C ILE A 117 -27.21 7.95 11.46
N GLU A 118 -27.39 6.86 10.73
CA GLU A 118 -28.71 6.40 10.24
C GLU A 118 -29.69 6.19 11.40
N ASN A 119 -29.25 5.57 12.50
CA ASN A 119 -30.08 5.39 13.68
C ASN A 119 -30.46 6.72 14.34
N VAL A 120 -29.54 7.69 14.41
CA VAL A 120 -29.82 9.03 14.93
C VAL A 120 -30.84 9.75 14.04
N VAL A 121 -30.68 9.69 12.72
CA VAL A 121 -31.62 10.27 11.75
C VAL A 121 -33.02 9.67 11.92
N ARG A 122 -33.15 8.33 12.00
CA ARG A 122 -34.45 7.66 12.23
C ARG A 122 -35.12 8.13 13.53
N ARG A 123 -34.36 8.36 14.60
CA ARG A 123 -34.88 8.89 15.87
C ARG A 123 -35.35 10.35 15.72
N ILE A 124 -34.62 11.17 14.99
CA ILE A 124 -35.01 12.56 14.70
C ILE A 124 -36.32 12.59 13.92
N GLU A 125 -36.43 11.79 12.85
CA GLU A 125 -37.65 11.67 12.04
C GLU A 125 -38.87 11.22 12.87
N GLY A 126 -38.68 10.22 13.73
CA GLY A 126 -39.73 9.76 14.65
C GLY A 126 -40.18 10.85 15.62
N ASN A 127 -39.24 11.60 16.20
CA ASN A 127 -39.56 12.70 17.12
C ASN A 127 -40.31 13.84 16.42
N ILE A 128 -39.89 14.22 15.20
CA ILE A 128 -40.58 15.25 14.40
C ILE A 128 -42.01 14.83 14.10
N SER A 129 -42.22 13.57 13.70
CA SER A 129 -43.54 13.02 13.41
C SER A 129 -44.45 13.07 14.64
N ALA A 130 -43.93 12.72 15.82
CA ALA A 130 -44.68 12.79 17.08
C ALA A 130 -45.06 14.23 17.47
N MET A 131 -44.16 15.19 17.26
CA MET A 131 -44.42 16.61 17.55
C MET A 131 -45.55 17.17 16.66
N GLN A 132 -45.55 16.85 15.37
CA GLN A 132 -46.61 17.29 14.43
C GLN A 132 -47.98 16.74 14.81
N ILE A 133 -48.06 15.45 15.19
CA ILE A 133 -49.31 14.85 15.68
C ILE A 133 -49.81 15.59 16.92
N SER A 134 -48.93 15.87 17.88
CA SER A 134 -49.33 16.54 19.13
C SER A 134 -49.89 17.95 18.91
N GLN A 135 -49.40 18.70 17.92
CA GLN A 135 -49.91 20.03 17.56
C GLN A 135 -51.30 19.96 16.89
N SER A 136 -51.52 18.97 16.02
CA SER A 136 -52.81 18.81 15.33
C SER A 136 -53.97 18.36 16.21
N VAL A 137 -53.69 17.83 17.41
CA VAL A 137 -54.71 17.38 18.38
C VAL A 137 -55.12 18.50 19.34
N THR A 138 -54.32 19.55 19.46
CA THR A 138 -54.56 20.69 20.36
C THR A 138 -55.28 21.87 19.72
N ASP A 139 -55.44 21.86 18.39
CA ASP A 139 -56.21 22.84 17.60
C ASP A 139 -57.62 22.30 17.26
#